data_AF-A0A7W3LMZ1-F1
#
_entry.id   AF-A0A7W3LMZ1-F1
#
_cell.length_a   1.000
_cell.length_b   1.000
_cell.length_c   1.000
_cell.angle_alpha   90.00
_cell.angle_beta   90.00
_cell.angle_gamma   90.00
#
_symmetry.space_group_name_H-M   'P 1'
#
loop_
_entity.id
_entity.type
_entity.pdbx_description
1 polymer ?
#
loop_
_entity_poly.entity_id
_entity_poly.type
_entity_poly.pdbx_seq_one_letter_code
_entity_poly.pdbx_strand_id
1 'polypeptide(L)'
;MRIPKRVNTVLDWAEAHLGALAIVVGLALVAAATLTLPPAVGFPIAALIVGLAVGGFVDNLRMSKRIARQRAEIDDLLRQNGALRHRNTVLSSGVITRESQTTQALLMIPEDDGPLNIEPDPGRTQNLPELEELLEEERGER
;
A
#
# COMPACT_ATOMS: atom_id res chain seq x y z
N MET A 1 -1.19 12.24 0.76
CA MET A 1 -1.71 13.62 0.82
C MET A 1 -3.23 13.53 1.04
N ARG A 2 -3.76 14.05 2.15
CA ARG A 2 -5.15 13.81 2.59
C ARG A 2 -6.01 15.00 2.13
N ILE A 3 -6.72 14.87 1.02
CA ILE A 3 -7.61 15.91 0.50
C ILE A 3 -8.77 16.08 1.50
N PRO A 4 -9.11 17.32 1.92
CA PRO A 4 -10.22 17.56 2.85
C PRO A 4 -11.52 17.03 2.26
N LYS A 5 -12.29 16.24 3.04
CA LYS A 5 -13.51 15.56 2.58
C LYS A 5 -14.50 16.48 1.85
N ARG A 6 -14.58 17.75 2.24
CA ARG A 6 -15.47 18.75 1.61
C ARG A 6 -15.09 19.09 0.17
N VAL A 7 -13.80 19.11 -0.13
CA VAL A 7 -13.31 19.37 -1.49
C VAL A 7 -13.61 18.17 -2.38
N ASN A 8 -13.49 16.95 -1.84
CA ASN A 8 -13.88 15.73 -2.54
C ASN A 8 -15.37 15.72 -2.88
N THR A 9 -16.25 16.09 -1.94
CA THR A 9 -17.70 16.08 -2.20
C THR A 9 -18.12 17.10 -3.25
N VAL A 10 -17.48 18.27 -3.30
CA VAL A 10 -17.78 19.28 -4.34
C VAL A 10 -17.25 18.81 -5.69
N LEU A 11 -16.06 18.21 -5.74
CA LEU A 11 -15.48 17.68 -6.97
C LEU A 11 -16.28 16.48 -7.49
N ASP A 12 -16.69 15.57 -6.61
CA ASP A 12 -17.56 14.42 -6.93
C ASP A 12 -18.93 14.91 -7.43
N TRP A 13 -19.50 15.96 -6.81
CA TRP A 13 -20.76 16.57 -7.26
C TRP A 13 -20.59 17.20 -8.64
N ALA A 14 -19.50 17.94 -8.85
CA ALA A 14 -19.19 18.55 -10.14
C ALA A 14 -18.99 17.47 -11.21
N GLU A 15 -18.21 16.42 -10.95
CA GLU A 15 -17.99 15.32 -11.89
C GLU A 15 -19.31 14.61 -12.26
N ALA A 16 -20.21 14.41 -11.28
CA ALA A 16 -21.53 13.84 -11.53
C ALA A 16 -22.49 14.76 -12.31
N HIS A 17 -22.39 16.09 -12.14
CA HIS A 17 -23.33 17.05 -12.71
C HIS A 17 -22.78 17.81 -13.93
N LEU A 18 -21.48 17.74 -14.22
CA LEU A 18 -20.84 18.46 -15.33
C LEU A 18 -21.47 18.09 -16.68
N GLY A 19 -21.83 16.82 -16.88
CA GLY A 19 -22.53 16.39 -18.09
C GLY A 19 -23.91 17.04 -18.22
N ALA A 20 -24.70 17.03 -17.14
CA ALA A 20 -26.02 17.67 -17.13
C ALA A 20 -25.92 19.19 -17.32
N LEU A 21 -24.96 19.83 -16.67
CA LEU A 21 -24.72 21.27 -16.75
C LEU A 21 -24.25 21.68 -18.15
N ALA A 22 -23.36 20.90 -18.77
CA ALA A 22 -22.92 21.11 -20.14
C ALA A 22 -24.08 20.98 -21.15
N ILE A 23 -24.98 20.01 -20.96
CA ILE A 23 -26.18 19.88 -21.79
C ILE A 23 -27.07 21.11 -21.64
N VAL A 24 -27.38 21.52 -20.41
CA VAL A 24 -28.25 22.68 -20.14
C VAL A 24 -27.67 23.96 -20.75
N VAL A 25 -26.37 24.20 -20.57
CA VAL A 25 -25.68 25.37 -21.14
C VAL A 25 -25.66 25.30 -22.66
N GLY A 26 -25.37 24.13 -23.25
CA GLY A 26 -25.42 23.93 -24.70
C GLY A 26 -26.81 24.22 -25.28
N LEU A 27 -27.86 23.73 -24.63
CA LEU A 27 -29.26 23.96 -25.02
C LEU A 27 -29.63 25.45 -24.91
N ALA A 28 -29.17 26.13 -23.86
CA ALA A 28 -29.36 27.56 -23.68
C ALA A 28 -28.66 28.38 -24.78
N LEU A 29 -27.43 28.00 -25.17
CA LEU A 29 -26.71 28.65 -26.26
C LEU A 29 -27.37 28.41 -27.62
N VAL A 30 -27.86 27.18 -27.88
CA VAL A 30 -28.64 26.87 -29.08
C VAL A 30 -29.91 27.72 -29.14
N ALA A 31 -30.67 27.77 -28.04
CA ALA A 31 -31.89 28.57 -27.96
C ALA A 31 -31.61 30.06 -28.14
N ALA A 32 -30.54 30.58 -27.51
CA ALA A 32 -30.13 31.97 -27.69
C ALA A 32 -29.73 32.25 -29.15
N ALA A 33 -28.97 31.36 -29.79
CA ALA A 33 -28.54 31.51 -31.18
C ALA A 33 -29.70 31.45 -32.18
N THR A 34 -30.71 30.62 -31.93
CA THR A 34 -31.88 30.51 -32.83
C THR A 34 -32.89 31.63 -32.63
N LEU A 35 -33.04 32.18 -31.42
CA LEU A 35 -33.98 33.27 -31.15
C LEU A 35 -33.45 34.65 -31.56
N THR A 36 -32.14 34.88 -31.45
CA THR A 36 -31.57 36.22 -31.57
C THR A 36 -30.94 36.52 -32.93
N LEU A 37 -30.54 35.49 -33.70
CA LEU A 37 -29.91 35.67 -35.00
C LEU A 37 -30.86 35.38 -36.17
N PRO A 38 -30.62 35.98 -37.35
CA PRO A 38 -31.31 35.61 -38.57
C PRO A 38 -31.19 34.10 -38.86
N PRO A 39 -32.23 33.45 -39.43
CA PRO A 39 -32.25 32.00 -39.63
C PRO A 39 -31.03 31.46 -40.39
N ALA A 40 -30.53 32.22 -41.37
CA ALA A 40 -29.36 31.87 -42.17
C ALA A 40 -28.06 31.71 -41.35
N VAL A 41 -27.97 32.32 -40.17
CA VAL A 41 -26.79 32.30 -39.30
C VAL A 41 -27.06 31.55 -37.98
N GLY A 42 -28.29 31.62 -37.45
CA GLY A 42 -28.67 30.92 -36.22
C GLY A 42 -28.65 29.40 -36.35
N PHE A 43 -29.16 28.84 -37.46
CA PHE A 43 -29.17 27.39 -37.69
C PHE A 43 -27.77 26.76 -37.80
N PRO A 44 -26.80 27.31 -38.58
CA PRO A 44 -25.46 26.70 -38.64
C PRO A 44 -24.72 26.78 -37.31
N ILE A 45 -24.90 27.85 -36.52
CA ILE A 45 -24.30 27.95 -35.17
C ILE A 45 -24.91 26.90 -34.23
N ALA A 46 -26.24 26.74 -34.25
CA ALA A 46 -26.92 25.71 -33.49
C ALA A 46 -26.41 24.30 -33.86
N ALA A 47 -26.26 24.01 -35.15
CA ALA A 47 -25.72 22.74 -35.63
C ALA A 47 -24.26 22.51 -35.18
N LEU A 48 -23.43 23.55 -35.15
CA LEU A 48 -22.06 23.47 -34.64
C LEU A 48 -22.04 23.16 -33.13
N ILE A 49 -22.87 23.83 -32.33
CA ILE A 49 -22.97 23.58 -30.88
C ILE A 49 -23.41 22.14 -30.62
N VAL A 50 -24.43 21.65 -31.34
CA VAL A 50 -24.89 20.27 -31.25
C VAL A 50 -23.80 19.29 -31.67
N GLY A 51 -23.10 19.57 -32.78
CA GLY A 51 -22.00 18.74 -33.26
C GLY A 51 -20.85 18.63 -32.26
N LEU A 52 -20.48 19.75 -31.61
CA LEU A 52 -19.45 19.80 -30.58
C LEU A 52 -19.89 19.01 -29.33
N ALA A 53 -21.14 19.16 -28.91
CA ALA A 53 -21.69 18.40 -27.78
C ALA A 53 -21.67 16.88 -28.03
N VAL A 54 -22.10 16.45 -29.22
CA VAL A 54 -22.09 15.04 -29.62
C VAL A 54 -20.65 14.52 -29.71
N GLY A 55 -19.75 15.27 -30.34
CA GLY A 55 -18.33 14.92 -30.45
C GLY A 55 -17.66 14.76 -29.08
N GLY A 56 -17.87 15.73 -28.18
CA GLY A 56 -17.36 15.69 -26.81
C GLY A 56 -17.93 14.53 -25.99
N PHE A 57 -19.21 14.20 -26.17
CA PHE A 57 -19.84 13.06 -25.50
C PHE A 57 -19.23 11.71 -25.95
N VAL A 58 -19.02 11.54 -27.25
CA VAL A 58 -18.38 10.33 -27.80
C VAL A 58 -16.94 10.18 -27.30
N ASP A 59 -16.18 11.28 -27.22
CA ASP A 59 -14.83 11.24 -26.70
C ASP A 59 -14.81 10.91 -25.20
N ASN A 60 -15.71 11.51 -24.42
CA ASN A 60 -15.84 11.20 -23.00
C ASN A 60 -16.18 9.71 -22.75
N LEU A 61 -17.05 9.11 -23.56
CA LEU A 61 -17.34 7.68 -23.49
C LEU A 61 -16.10 6.82 -23.77
N ARG A 62 -15.29 7.18 -24.77
CA ARG A 62 -14.04 6.48 -25.09
C ARG A 62 -13.03 6.61 -23.96
N MET A 63 -12.89 7.81 -23.41
CA MET A 63 -11.99 8.10 -22.30
C MET A 63 -12.42 7.36 -21.04
N SER A 64 -13.72 7.37 -20.71
CA SER A 64 -14.30 6.65 -19.57
C SER A 64 -14.03 5.15 -19.66
N LYS A 65 -14.15 4.55 -20.86
CA LYS A 65 -13.83 3.14 -21.07
C LYS A 65 -12.35 2.83 -20.83
N ARG A 66 -11.44 3.73 -21.21
CA ARG A 66 -9.99 3.58 -20.95
C ARG A 66 -9.68 3.71 -19.46
N ILE A 67 -10.25 4.71 -18.80
CA ILE A 67 -10.06 4.94 -17.36
C ILE A 67 -10.59 3.74 -16.55
N ALA A 68 -11.75 3.20 -16.90
CA ALA A 68 -12.30 2.02 -16.24
C ALA A 68 -11.36 0.80 -16.34
N ARG A 69 -10.74 0.59 -17.52
CA ARG A 69 -9.75 -0.47 -17.70
C ARG A 69 -8.52 -0.27 -16.83
N GLN A 70 -7.99 0.96 -16.77
CA GLN A 70 -6.84 1.30 -15.94
C GLN A 70 -7.14 1.14 -14.45
N ARG A 71 -8.33 1.52 -14.00
CA ARG A 71 -8.78 1.31 -12.61
C ARG A 71 -8.82 -0.17 -12.25
N ALA A 72 -9.35 -1.01 -13.14
CA ALA A 72 -9.37 -2.46 -12.92
C ALA A 72 -7.96 -3.06 -12.80
N GLU A 73 -7.01 -2.57 -13.60
CA GLU A 73 -5.60 -2.99 -13.53
C GLU A 73 -4.93 -2.56 -12.23
N ILE A 74 -5.20 -1.32 -11.76
CA ILE A 74 -4.71 -0.83 -10.46
C ILE A 74 -5.25 -1.70 -9.31
N ASP A 75 -6.54 -2.04 -9.32
CA ASP A 75 -7.14 -2.88 -8.28
C ASP A 75 -6.52 -4.29 -8.26
N ASP A 76 -6.25 -4.86 -9.43
CA ASP A 76 -5.58 -6.16 -9.52
C ASP A 76 -4.13 -6.09 -8.99
N LEU A 77 -3.37 -5.05 -9.35
CA LEU A 77 -2.02 -4.82 -8.83
C LEU A 77 -2.02 -4.65 -7.30
N LEU A 78 -3.00 -3.92 -6.74
CA LEU A 78 -3.14 -3.75 -5.30
C LEU A 78 -3.46 -5.09 -4.60
N ARG A 79 -4.33 -5.90 -5.20
CA ARG A 79 -4.68 -7.24 -4.70
C ARG A 79 -3.46 -8.16 -4.71
N GLN A 80 -2.71 -8.17 -5.80
CA GLN A 80 -1.47 -8.95 -5.91
C GLN A 80 -0.40 -8.48 -4.93
N ASN A 81 -0.22 -7.16 -4.75
CA ASN A 81 0.73 -6.61 -3.79
C ASN A 81 0.36 -7.00 -2.35
N GLY A 82 -0.93 -6.97 -2.00
CA GLY A 82 -1.43 -7.43 -0.70
C GLY A 82 -1.11 -8.91 -0.45
N ALA A 83 -1.33 -9.76 -1.45
CA ALA A 83 -1.00 -11.19 -1.37
C ALA A 83 0.52 -11.43 -1.22
N LEU A 84 1.35 -10.68 -1.95
CA LEU A 84 2.81 -10.78 -1.87
C LEU A 84 3.35 -10.34 -0.51
N ARG A 85 2.82 -9.24 0.05
CA ARG A 85 3.18 -8.79 1.39
C ARG A 85 2.85 -9.85 2.43
N HIS A 86 1.65 -10.43 2.36
CA HIS A 86 1.25 -11.50 3.28
C HIS A 86 2.18 -12.72 3.18
N ARG A 87 2.50 -13.18 1.95
CA ARG A 87 3.46 -14.28 1.75
C ARG A 87 4.85 -13.95 2.28
N ASN A 88 5.35 -12.74 2.06
CA ASN A 88 6.66 -12.31 2.55
C ASN A 88 6.69 -12.26 4.10
N THR A 89 5.63 -11.76 4.74
CA THR A 89 5.48 -11.81 6.20
C THR A 89 5.44 -13.24 6.74
N VAL A 90 4.72 -14.15 6.09
CA VAL A 90 4.68 -15.55 6.50
C VAL A 90 6.06 -16.20 6.36
N LEU A 91 6.74 -16.02 5.22
CA LEU A 91 8.07 -16.57 4.99
C LEU A 91 9.10 -15.99 5.98
N SER A 92 9.12 -14.68 6.20
CA SER A 92 10.01 -14.06 7.18
C SER A 92 9.72 -14.54 8.60
N SER A 93 8.45 -14.63 9.02
CA SER A 93 8.11 -15.19 10.33
C SER A 93 8.54 -16.66 10.49
N GLY A 94 8.44 -17.46 9.42
CA GLY A 94 8.92 -18.84 9.40
C GLY A 94 10.45 -18.95 9.45
N VAL A 95 11.16 -18.09 8.73
CA VAL A 95 12.64 -18.00 8.79
C VAL A 95 13.09 -17.59 10.19
N ILE A 96 12.46 -16.57 10.79
CA ILE A 96 12.77 -16.11 12.15
C ILE A 96 12.51 -17.22 13.17
N THR A 97 11.40 -17.98 13.04
CA THR A 97 11.10 -19.09 13.95
C THR A 97 12.12 -20.22 13.82
N ARG A 98 12.57 -20.51 12.59
CA ARG A 98 13.61 -21.52 12.33
C ARG A 98 14.97 -21.08 12.87
N GLU A 99 15.37 -19.82 12.64
CA GLU A 99 16.60 -19.25 13.18
C GLU A 99 16.57 -19.19 14.71
N SER A 100 15.45 -18.78 15.32
CA SER A 100 15.31 -18.76 16.78
C SER A 100 15.40 -20.15 17.39
N GLN A 101 14.87 -21.19 16.73
CA GLN A 101 15.07 -22.58 17.16
C GLN A 101 16.53 -23.02 17.07
N THR A 102 17.26 -22.63 16.02
CA THR A 102 18.69 -22.94 15.91
C THR A 102 19.54 -22.20 16.96
N THR A 103 19.17 -20.96 17.32
CA THR A 103 19.88 -20.21 18.37
C THR A 103 19.50 -20.68 19.77
N GLN A 104 18.24 -21.03 20.04
CA GLN A 104 17.84 -21.64 21.32
C GLN A 104 18.49 -23.01 21.55
N ALA A 105 18.70 -23.80 20.49
CA ALA A 105 19.44 -25.06 20.59
C ALA A 105 20.92 -24.88 20.99
N LEU A 106 21.49 -23.68 20.79
CA LEU A 106 22.84 -23.32 21.24
C LEU A 106 22.86 -22.76 22.67
N LEU A 107 21.69 -22.52 23.29
CA LEU A 107 21.53 -21.87 24.60
C LEU A 107 20.93 -22.81 25.65
N MET A 108 21.11 -24.13 25.51
CA MET A 108 21.07 -25.03 26.67
C MET A 108 22.35 -24.84 27.48
N ILE A 109 22.36 -23.83 28.34
CA ILE A 109 23.19 -23.89 29.54
C ILE A 109 22.40 -24.75 30.53
N PRO A 110 22.94 -25.88 31.02
CA PRO A 110 22.30 -26.66 32.07
C PRO A 110 22.04 -25.73 33.27
N GLU A 111 20.78 -25.64 33.67
CA GLU A 111 20.36 -25.05 34.95
C GLU A 111 20.82 -26.04 36.04
N ASP A 112 22.09 -25.99 36.41
CA ASP A 112 22.58 -26.72 37.59
C ASP A 112 22.17 -25.90 38.83
N ASP A 113 21.36 -26.53 39.68
CA ASP A 113 20.72 -25.95 40.86
C ASP A 113 21.76 -25.37 41.84
N GLY A 114 21.90 -24.05 41.89
CA GLY A 114 22.66 -23.39 42.94
C GLY A 114 22.68 -21.87 42.83
N PRO A 115 22.51 -21.12 43.93
CA PRO A 115 22.54 -19.66 43.88
C PRO A 115 23.94 -19.17 43.50
N LEU A 116 24.07 -18.65 42.27
CA LEU A 116 25.27 -17.97 41.79
C LEU A 116 25.48 -16.67 42.59
N ASN A 117 26.45 -16.70 43.50
CA ASN A 117 26.89 -15.54 44.26
C ASN A 117 27.79 -14.67 43.37
N ILE A 118 27.21 -13.68 42.70
CA ILE A 118 27.94 -12.78 41.80
C ILE A 118 28.47 -11.60 42.63
N GLU A 119 29.71 -11.74 43.11
CA GLU A 119 30.49 -10.61 43.64
C GLU A 119 30.84 -9.66 42.46
N PRO A 120 30.62 -8.33 42.56
CA PRO A 120 30.78 -7.43 41.43
C PRO A 120 32.25 -7.02 41.28
N ASP A 121 33.08 -7.90 40.72
CA ASP A 121 34.45 -7.59 40.32
C ASP A 121 34.61 -7.70 38.78
N PRO A 122 34.75 -6.58 38.05
CA PRO A 122 34.73 -6.56 36.58
C PRO A 122 36.03 -7.04 35.92
N GLY A 123 36.93 -7.70 36.66
CA GLY A 123 38.22 -8.17 36.16
C GLY A 123 38.48 -9.68 36.28
N ARG A 124 37.57 -10.47 36.86
CA ARG A 124 37.84 -11.89 37.15
C ARG A 124 37.39 -12.81 36.01
N THR A 125 38.26 -13.05 35.04
CA THR A 125 38.18 -14.27 34.23
C THR A 125 38.29 -15.48 35.16
N GLN A 126 37.27 -16.32 35.18
CA GLN A 126 37.32 -17.60 35.90
C GLN A 126 38.44 -18.44 35.28
N ASN A 127 39.51 -18.65 36.03
CA ASN A 127 40.52 -19.63 35.67
C ASN A 127 39.85 -21.01 35.69
N LEU A 128 39.87 -21.70 34.54
CA LEU A 128 39.62 -23.13 34.48
C LEU A 128 40.63 -23.83 35.41
N PRO A 129 40.23 -24.87 36.17
CA PRO A 129 41.19 -25.67 36.91
C PRO A 129 42.22 -26.23 35.92
N GLU A 130 43.49 -26.01 36.22
CA GLU A 130 44.59 -26.55 35.41
C GLU A 130 44.51 -28.08 35.47
N LEU A 131 44.66 -28.72 34.31
CA LEU A 131 44.57 -30.18 34.11
C LEU A 131 45.47 -31.02 35.04
N GLU A 132 46.38 -30.39 35.80
CA GLU A 132 47.19 -31.04 36.83
C GLU A 132 46.37 -31.49 38.04
N GLU A 133 45.38 -30.73 38.52
CA GLU A 133 44.57 -31.13 39.70
C GLU A 133 43.73 -32.39 39.43
N LEU A 134 43.20 -32.55 38.21
CA LEU A 134 42.45 -33.74 37.80
C LEU A 134 43.32 -34.99 37.62
N LEU A 135 44.62 -34.83 37.35
CA LEU A 135 45.56 -35.95 37.18
C LEU A 135 46.20 -36.40 38.50
N GLU A 136 46.21 -35.54 39.52
CA GLU A 136 46.63 -35.92 40.88
C GLU A 136 45.52 -36.67 41.63
N GLU A 137 44.25 -36.32 41.40
CA GLU A 137 43.10 -36.98 42.02
C GLU A 137 42.97 -38.45 41.59
N GLU A 138 43.18 -38.76 40.29
CA GLU A 138 43.21 -40.16 39.80
C GLU A 138 44.42 -40.96 40.29
N ARG A 139 45.51 -40.31 40.72
CA ARG A 139 46.71 -40.99 41.22
C ARG A 139 46.66 -41.26 42.73
N GLY A 140 45.75 -40.62 43.45
CA GLY A 140 45.55 -40.79 44.90
C GLY A 140 44.63 -41.94 45.30
N GLU A 141 43.80 -42.45 44.39
CA GLU A 141 42.90 -43.59 44.64
C GLU A 141 43.50 -44.93 44.15
N ARG A 142 44.63 -45.33 44.74
CA ARG A 142 45.08 -46.74 44.73
C ARG A 142 45.38 -47.25 46.13
#